data_AF-A0A3A6U0Z5-F1
#
_entry.id   AF-A0A3A6U0Z5-F1
#
_cell.length_a   1.000
_cell.length_b   1.000
_cell.length_c   1.000
_cell.angle_alpha   90.00
_cell.angle_beta   90.00
_cell.angle_gamma   90.00
#
_symmetry.space_group_name_H-M   'P 1'
#
loop_
_entity.id
_entity.type
_entity.pdbx_description
1 polymer ?
#
loop_
_entity_poly.entity_id
_entity_poly.type
_entity_poly.pdbx_seq_one_letter_code
_entity_poly.pdbx_strand_id
1 'polypeptide(L)'
;MVSKFKKNAIQLAVAVLFALFGTNNAVANNRLQNTNINPPTNNSAHPVKRYIVQFKDQTYSPAHFGTQPSMSHSAQNTQVQLQRSAFREAKVATATRIGHSNSYSASLSENEVRNLQANKNIEFIEEDVLRYALNNTLSTQHTSKQSINRNMKSSLLSDISWGNEAVDALSLTDASASNRTVCIIDTGYDVNHPALANNNVIGESMGNTGSWDAPGNPHGTHVAGIISAMKPLNHSDDFGIRGVMPHGKVNIVAIKALNDQGQAYNSDIMSAVETCADLGANVISMSLGGIDTSRAEKKLYNKYSRQGILIVAAAGNSGDTSKSYPASYSSVMSVASIDSGNAHSVFSQSNNQVEISAPGEAIISSVPVGQGRTADISVEGHSYFANGVVPAQHYIPSGPVDIDGNIQYMISNINDTAAGELAECDTSSGSYQCENMTSKVCLVQRLENQGMNPNAKSTDEINPEIHAVSACQQAGAVATIVYSNDELSGLQNPFLVDKNQEISSVTVSVDRETGQELASHIGEQTTVSAEGNKDYEYFNGTSMATPYVSGVATLLWSHHTECSAQDVRNALDETAKHLGQYGRNNQFGYGLIDAEAADEYLTASCKG
;
A
#
# COMPACT_ATOMS: atom_id res chain seq x y z
N MET A 1 -16.64 68.69 3.71
CA MET A 1 -15.61 68.75 2.65
C MET A 1 -16.02 67.74 1.58
N VAL A 2 -16.60 68.20 0.45
CA VAL A 2 -15.93 68.28 -0.87
C VAL A 2 -15.53 66.88 -1.41
N SER A 3 -16.43 66.15 -2.09
CA SER A 3 -16.57 66.00 -3.57
C SER A 3 -15.70 64.86 -4.16
N LYS A 4 -16.04 64.03 -5.17
CA LYS A 4 -16.95 64.07 -6.36
C LYS A 4 -17.49 62.63 -6.68
N PHE A 5 -18.77 62.42 -7.01
CA PHE A 5 -19.37 62.27 -8.37
C PHE A 5 -18.82 61.11 -9.24
N LYS A 6 -19.55 60.01 -9.51
CA LYS A 6 -20.73 59.76 -10.43
C LYS A 6 -20.26 59.14 -11.77
N LYS A 7 -20.64 57.88 -12.10
CA LYS A 7 -21.90 57.38 -12.73
C LYS A 7 -21.98 57.54 -14.27
N ASN A 8 -21.96 56.43 -15.03
CA ASN A 8 -23.14 55.85 -15.73
C ASN A 8 -22.76 54.84 -16.84
N ALA A 9 -23.67 53.92 -17.13
CA ALA A 9 -23.70 53.05 -18.32
C ALA A 9 -24.78 53.52 -19.32
N ILE A 10 -24.83 52.92 -20.53
CA ILE A 10 -26.03 52.53 -21.34
C ILE A 10 -25.64 52.22 -22.80
N GLN A 11 -26.09 51.05 -23.32
CA GLN A 11 -26.61 50.64 -24.67
C GLN A 11 -26.13 51.34 -25.98
N LEU A 12 -26.30 50.83 -27.22
CA LEU A 12 -27.22 49.83 -27.81
C LEU A 12 -26.62 49.23 -29.12
N ALA A 13 -27.21 48.16 -29.67
CA ALA A 13 -26.77 47.47 -30.90
C ALA A 13 -27.44 47.97 -32.20
N VAL A 14 -26.80 47.70 -33.36
CA VAL A 14 -27.41 47.62 -34.71
C VAL A 14 -26.68 46.53 -35.54
N ALA A 15 -27.36 45.86 -36.48
CA ALA A 15 -26.88 44.73 -37.28
C ALA A 15 -27.09 44.96 -38.82
N VAL A 16 -26.99 43.89 -39.66
CA VAL A 16 -27.55 43.78 -41.05
C VAL A 16 -26.72 44.50 -42.15
N LEU A 17 -26.36 43.97 -43.37
CA LEU A 17 -26.55 42.66 -44.07
C LEU A 17 -25.68 42.54 -45.37
N PHE A 18 -25.46 41.30 -45.89
CA PHE A 18 -25.23 40.86 -47.30
C PHE A 18 -24.10 41.46 -48.21
N ALA A 19 -23.55 40.80 -49.26
CA ALA A 19 -23.78 39.47 -49.86
C ALA A 19 -22.59 38.89 -50.70
N LEU A 20 -22.42 37.55 -50.61
CA LEU A 20 -22.17 36.54 -51.67
C LEU A 20 -21.21 36.77 -52.86
N PHE A 21 -20.14 35.98 -52.90
CA PHE A 21 -19.75 34.98 -53.94
C PHE A 21 -18.59 34.10 -53.37
N GLY A 22 -18.33 32.84 -53.74
CA GLY A 22 -19.09 31.85 -54.52
C GLY A 22 -18.33 30.49 -54.65
N THR A 23 -19.03 29.36 -54.39
CA THR A 23 -18.70 27.94 -54.69
C THR A 23 -17.25 27.39 -54.59
N ASN A 24 -17.01 26.43 -53.67
CA ASN A 24 -16.69 25.04 -54.09
C ASN A 24 -16.78 24.01 -52.95
N ASN A 25 -16.98 22.74 -53.32
CA ASN A 25 -17.26 21.61 -52.41
C ASN A 25 -16.03 21.09 -51.66
N ALA A 26 -16.21 20.68 -50.39
CA ALA A 26 -15.93 19.30 -49.92
C ALA A 26 -16.13 19.18 -48.40
N VAL A 27 -16.75 18.08 -47.95
CA VAL A 27 -16.84 17.71 -46.53
C VAL A 27 -15.47 17.19 -46.06
N ALA A 28 -14.90 17.79 -45.03
CA ALA A 28 -13.62 17.38 -44.46
C ALA A 28 -13.83 16.64 -43.12
N ASN A 29 -13.62 15.32 -43.13
CA ASN A 29 -13.40 14.54 -41.92
C ASN A 29 -12.09 14.98 -41.25
N ASN A 30 -12.12 15.39 -39.98
CA ASN A 30 -10.92 15.55 -39.17
C ASN A 30 -10.36 14.18 -38.77
N ARG A 31 -9.67 13.52 -39.70
CA ARG A 31 -8.65 12.51 -39.35
C ARG A 31 -7.41 13.24 -38.84
N LEU A 32 -7.02 12.97 -37.60
CA LEU A 32 -5.69 13.32 -37.08
C LEU A 32 -4.64 12.69 -37.99
N GLN A 33 -3.79 13.51 -38.62
CA GLN A 33 -2.71 13.01 -39.46
C GLN A 33 -1.54 12.57 -38.60
N ASN A 34 -1.22 11.28 -38.72
CA ASN A 34 -0.10 10.61 -38.08
C ASN A 34 1.23 11.08 -38.68
N THR A 35 2.00 11.92 -37.99
CA THR A 35 3.37 12.26 -38.40
C THR A 35 4.36 11.26 -37.83
N ASN A 36 4.72 10.27 -38.67
CA ASN A 36 5.83 9.36 -38.43
C ASN A 36 7.12 10.12 -38.09
N ILE A 37 7.57 10.02 -36.84
CA ILE A 37 8.95 10.35 -36.46
C ILE A 37 9.75 9.05 -36.52
N ASN A 38 10.55 8.88 -37.57
CA ASN A 38 11.56 7.84 -37.59
C ASN A 38 12.53 8.06 -36.42
N PRO A 39 12.93 7.00 -35.68
CA PRO A 39 13.85 7.15 -34.56
C PRO A 39 15.21 7.67 -35.06
N PRO A 40 15.80 8.69 -34.43
CA PRO A 40 17.15 9.10 -34.75
C PRO A 40 18.13 7.97 -34.40
N THR A 41 19.05 7.68 -35.31
CA THR A 41 20.13 6.70 -35.10
C THR A 41 21.05 7.20 -33.98
N ASN A 42 20.77 6.78 -32.75
CA ASN A 42 21.46 7.30 -31.58
C ASN A 42 22.76 6.51 -31.32
N ASN A 43 23.85 7.25 -31.14
CA ASN A 43 25.04 6.70 -30.47
C ASN A 43 24.65 6.17 -29.09
N SER A 44 25.38 5.16 -28.61
CA SER A 44 25.15 4.47 -27.33
C SER A 44 25.23 5.42 -26.11
N ALA A 45 24.11 6.07 -25.79
CA ALA A 45 23.88 6.71 -24.51
C ALA A 45 23.42 5.64 -23.52
N HIS A 46 24.35 5.14 -22.70
CA HIS A 46 23.98 4.31 -21.56
C HIS A 46 23.05 5.10 -20.62
N PRO A 47 22.00 4.49 -20.04
CA PRO A 47 21.17 5.17 -19.05
C PRO A 47 22.04 5.63 -17.88
N VAL A 48 21.87 6.88 -17.48
CA VAL A 48 22.69 7.49 -16.43
C VAL A 48 22.30 6.89 -15.08
N LYS A 49 23.08 5.93 -14.59
CA LYS A 49 22.89 5.30 -13.28
C LYS A 49 23.16 6.29 -12.14
N ARG A 50 22.30 6.28 -11.12
CA ARG A 50 22.57 6.87 -9.80
C ARG A 50 23.38 5.87 -8.96
N TYR A 51 24.26 6.40 -8.11
CA TYR A 51 25.11 5.64 -7.20
C TYR A 51 25.13 6.27 -5.81
N ILE A 52 25.23 5.43 -4.79
CA ILE A 52 25.56 5.82 -3.43
C ILE A 52 27.08 5.75 -3.25
N VAL A 53 27.67 6.88 -2.89
CA VAL A 53 29.11 7.06 -2.62
C VAL A 53 29.31 7.19 -1.11
N GLN A 54 29.77 6.13 -0.46
CA GLN A 54 30.06 6.09 0.97
C GLN A 54 31.52 6.53 1.22
N PHE A 55 31.70 7.55 2.05
CA PHE A 55 33.01 7.91 2.59
C PHE A 55 33.30 7.16 3.88
N LYS A 56 34.58 6.87 4.13
CA LYS A 56 35.05 6.29 5.38
C LYS A 56 34.82 7.25 6.53
N ASP A 57 34.34 6.71 7.64
CA ASP A 57 34.28 7.43 8.91
C ASP A 57 35.71 7.75 9.39
N GLN A 58 35.98 9.00 9.78
CA GLN A 58 37.31 9.43 10.23
C GLN A 58 37.62 8.83 11.61
N THR A 59 38.58 7.91 11.68
CA THR A 59 39.07 7.34 12.95
C THR A 59 39.91 8.35 13.71
N TYR A 60 39.25 9.26 14.45
CA TYR A 60 39.93 10.03 15.48
C TYR A 60 40.38 9.09 16.62
N SER A 61 41.69 8.93 16.75
CA SER A 61 42.28 8.13 17.82
C SER A 61 41.90 8.75 19.19
N PRO A 62 41.29 8.00 20.13
CA PRO A 62 40.74 8.58 21.34
C PRO A 62 41.84 9.01 22.31
N ALA A 63 42.06 10.32 22.39
CA ALA A 63 42.91 10.92 23.41
C ALA A 63 42.19 10.92 24.77
N HIS A 64 42.31 9.80 25.49
CA HIS A 64 41.87 9.56 26.87
C HIS A 64 40.35 9.44 27.14
N PHE A 65 40.06 8.76 28.25
CA PHE A 65 38.72 8.36 28.69
C PHE A 65 37.88 9.53 29.20
N GLY A 66 36.61 9.57 28.78
CA GLY A 66 35.57 10.42 29.38
C GLY A 66 34.79 11.21 28.32
N THR A 67 33.47 10.97 28.28
CA THR A 67 32.45 11.55 27.38
C THR A 67 32.54 11.20 25.88
N GLN A 68 31.36 11.07 25.25
CA GLN A 68 31.19 10.87 23.81
C GLN A 68 31.76 12.08 23.05
N PRO A 69 32.69 11.91 22.08
CA PRO A 69 33.28 13.04 21.38
C PRO A 69 32.33 13.58 20.31
N SER A 70 31.61 14.65 20.63
CA SER A 70 31.04 15.52 19.60
C SER A 70 32.18 16.08 18.74
N MET A 71 32.12 15.89 17.42
CA MET A 71 33.14 16.45 16.52
C MET A 71 33.25 17.97 16.69
N SER A 72 34.47 18.50 16.72
CA SER A 72 34.68 19.95 16.68
C SER A 72 34.22 20.52 15.34
N HIS A 73 33.77 21.79 15.34
CA HIS A 73 33.42 22.50 14.11
C HIS A 73 34.58 22.54 13.10
N SER A 74 35.84 22.53 13.57
CA SER A 74 37.01 22.44 12.69
C SER A 74 37.13 21.08 12.00
N ALA A 75 36.90 19.97 12.72
CA ALA A 75 36.96 18.61 12.16
C ALA A 75 35.86 18.36 11.12
N GLN A 76 34.63 18.84 11.38
CA GLN A 76 33.52 18.76 10.42
C GLN A 76 33.84 19.51 9.12
N ASN A 77 34.39 20.72 9.23
CA ASN A 77 34.80 21.50 8.06
C ASN A 77 35.90 20.81 7.23
N THR A 78 36.89 20.18 7.88
CA THR A 78 37.92 19.40 7.17
C THR A 78 37.33 18.18 6.45
N GLN A 79 36.38 17.46 7.06
CA GLN A 79 35.75 16.30 6.43
C GLN A 79 34.93 16.69 5.19
N VAL A 80 34.11 17.74 5.27
CA VAL A 80 33.34 18.26 4.12
C VAL A 80 34.25 18.74 2.99
N GLN A 81 35.42 19.30 3.31
CA GLN A 81 36.43 19.67 2.31
C GLN A 81 37.03 18.45 1.60
N LEU A 82 37.34 17.36 2.31
CA LEU A 82 37.83 16.10 1.73
C LEU A 82 36.79 15.40 0.85
N GLN A 83 35.50 15.47 1.24
CA GLN A 83 34.39 14.94 0.45
C GLN A 83 34.24 15.74 -0.87
N ARG A 84 34.22 17.08 -0.77
CA ARG A 84 34.17 17.97 -1.95
C ARG A 84 35.40 17.86 -2.85
N SER A 85 36.59 17.60 -2.31
CA SER A 85 37.79 17.42 -3.13
C SER A 85 37.73 16.13 -3.96
N ALA A 86 37.27 15.02 -3.36
CA ALA A 86 37.10 13.75 -4.06
C ALA A 86 36.14 13.86 -5.27
N PHE A 87 34.98 14.49 -5.09
CA PHE A 87 34.03 14.71 -6.21
C PHE A 87 34.63 15.61 -7.31
N ARG A 88 35.31 16.70 -6.94
CA ARG A 88 35.97 17.61 -7.89
C ARG A 88 37.09 16.91 -8.67
N GLU A 89 37.90 16.10 -8.00
CA GLU A 89 38.99 15.31 -8.61
C GLU A 89 38.45 14.26 -9.58
N ALA A 90 37.35 13.59 -9.23
CA ALA A 90 36.65 12.66 -10.10
C ALA A 90 35.86 13.33 -11.25
N LYS A 91 35.64 14.65 -11.16
CA LYS A 91 34.87 15.52 -12.08
C LYS A 91 33.34 15.36 -11.99
N VAL A 92 32.83 14.88 -10.86
CA VAL A 92 31.39 14.69 -10.63
C VAL A 92 30.66 16.03 -10.64
N ALA A 93 29.65 16.15 -11.50
CA ALA A 93 28.91 17.39 -11.71
C ALA A 93 28.01 17.78 -10.51
N THR A 94 27.26 16.81 -9.97
CA THR A 94 26.37 17.00 -8.82
C THR A 94 26.40 15.77 -7.91
N ALA A 95 26.34 16.01 -6.60
CA ALA A 95 26.21 14.97 -5.58
C ALA A 95 25.39 15.54 -4.41
N THR A 96 24.31 14.85 -4.05
CA THR A 96 23.41 15.23 -2.95
C THR A 96 23.79 14.44 -1.71
N ARG A 97 23.88 15.09 -0.54
CA ARG A 97 24.18 14.38 0.71
C ARG A 97 22.93 13.62 1.18
N ILE A 98 23.13 12.38 1.61
CA ILE A 98 22.07 11.54 2.16
C ILE A 98 21.98 11.84 3.66
N GLY A 99 20.97 12.62 4.06
CA GLY A 99 20.73 13.02 5.45
C GLY A 99 21.98 13.49 6.23
N HIS A 100 22.19 12.87 7.39
CA HIS A 100 23.33 13.03 8.29
C HIS A 100 24.47 12.05 8.04
N SER A 101 24.28 11.06 7.18
CA SER A 101 25.29 10.05 6.85
C SER A 101 26.55 10.63 6.17
N ASN A 102 27.62 9.84 6.16
CA ASN A 102 28.84 10.14 5.40
C ASN A 102 28.74 9.68 3.92
N SER A 103 27.55 9.83 3.34
CA SER A 103 27.17 9.23 2.07
C SER A 103 26.45 10.24 1.18
N TYR A 104 26.59 10.05 -0.13
CA TYR A 104 26.03 10.94 -1.14
C TYR A 104 25.41 10.14 -2.28
N SER A 105 24.27 10.58 -2.80
CA SER A 105 23.72 10.10 -4.07
C SER A 105 24.23 10.96 -5.22
N ALA A 106 24.65 10.34 -6.31
CA ALA A 106 25.16 11.04 -7.50
C ALA A 106 24.88 10.24 -8.78
N SER A 107 24.55 10.93 -9.86
CA SER A 107 24.53 10.36 -11.21
C SER A 107 25.95 10.31 -11.76
N LEU A 108 26.49 9.12 -12.04
CA LEU A 108 27.91 8.95 -12.40
C LEU A 108 28.09 8.17 -13.70
N SER A 109 29.03 8.61 -14.53
CA SER A 109 29.61 7.77 -15.59
C SER A 109 30.58 6.74 -15.00
N GLU A 110 30.86 5.68 -15.75
CA GLU A 110 31.85 4.67 -15.33
C GLU A 110 33.24 5.26 -15.03
N ASN A 111 33.63 6.33 -15.73
CA ASN A 111 34.91 7.00 -15.49
C ASN A 111 34.93 7.70 -14.13
N GLU A 112 33.83 8.37 -13.75
CA GLU A 112 33.69 8.99 -12.44
C GLU A 112 33.66 7.93 -11.32
N VAL A 113 32.96 6.82 -11.53
CA VAL A 113 32.98 5.66 -10.62
C VAL A 113 34.40 5.13 -10.43
N ARG A 114 35.15 4.87 -11.51
CA ARG A 114 36.56 4.42 -11.45
C ARG A 114 37.46 5.42 -10.72
N ASN A 115 37.30 6.72 -10.99
CA ASN A 115 38.08 7.78 -10.33
C ASN A 115 37.79 7.87 -8.83
N LEU A 116 36.53 7.77 -8.41
CA LEU A 116 36.13 7.76 -7.01
C LEU A 116 36.60 6.48 -6.29
N GLN A 117 36.50 5.32 -6.93
CA GLN A 117 37.02 4.04 -6.38
C GLN A 117 38.52 4.07 -6.10
N ALA A 118 39.30 4.83 -6.87
CA ALA A 118 40.72 5.05 -6.63
C ALA A 118 41.01 6.02 -5.45
N ASN A 119 40.01 6.77 -4.95
CA ASN A 119 40.20 7.72 -3.86
C ASN A 119 40.20 7.01 -2.50
N LYS A 120 41.32 7.09 -1.78
CA LYS A 120 41.53 6.43 -0.47
C LYS A 120 40.48 6.75 0.61
N ASN A 121 39.75 7.86 0.49
CA ASN A 121 38.73 8.30 1.46
C ASN A 121 37.35 7.64 1.22
N ILE A 122 37.13 7.03 0.06
CA ILE A 122 35.92 6.26 -0.25
C ILE A 122 35.99 4.91 0.47
N GLU A 123 34.90 4.53 1.13
CA GLU A 123 34.69 3.22 1.75
C GLU A 123 34.17 2.25 0.67
N PHE A 124 33.11 2.64 -0.03
CA PHE A 124 32.58 1.94 -1.19
C PHE A 124 31.73 2.85 -2.07
N ILE A 125 31.43 2.35 -3.28
CA ILE A 125 30.37 2.85 -4.15
C ILE A 125 29.46 1.66 -4.45
N GLU A 126 28.15 1.91 -4.52
CA GLU A 126 27.13 0.95 -4.96
C GLU A 126 26.04 1.66 -5.76
N GLU A 127 25.24 0.89 -6.48
CA GLU A 127 24.10 1.43 -7.24
C GLU A 127 23.02 1.95 -6.29
N ASP A 128 22.43 3.09 -6.65
CA ASP A 128 21.29 3.68 -5.96
C ASP A 128 20.04 3.00 -6.53
N VAL A 129 19.54 2.01 -5.81
CA VAL A 129 18.52 1.06 -6.28
C VAL A 129 17.12 1.55 -5.98
N LEU A 130 16.15 1.14 -6.81
CA LEU A 130 14.76 1.54 -6.61
C LEU A 130 14.08 0.72 -5.51
N ARG A 131 13.05 1.34 -4.93
CA ARG A 131 12.08 0.79 -4.00
C ARG A 131 10.69 1.20 -4.48
N TYR A 132 9.71 0.34 -4.21
CA TYR A 132 8.35 0.44 -4.70
C TYR A 132 7.37 0.33 -3.54
N ALA A 133 6.25 1.06 -3.60
CA ALA A 133 5.10 0.82 -2.75
C ALA A 133 4.55 -0.59 -3.04
N LEU A 134 4.23 -1.38 -1.99
CA LEU A 134 3.90 -2.79 -2.14
C LEU A 134 2.38 -3.05 -2.06
N ASN A 135 1.65 -2.66 -3.10
CA ASN A 135 0.30 -3.19 -3.36
C ASN A 135 0.36 -4.50 -4.18
N ASN A 136 -0.67 -5.34 -4.07
CA ASN A 136 -0.89 -6.44 -5.00
C ASN A 136 -1.67 -5.89 -6.20
N THR A 137 -1.09 -5.97 -7.40
CA THR A 137 -1.76 -5.59 -8.65
C THR A 137 -1.54 -6.66 -9.71
N LEU A 138 -2.38 -6.72 -10.74
CA LEU A 138 -2.34 -7.82 -11.73
C LEU A 138 -0.96 -8.04 -12.39
N SER A 139 -0.09 -7.01 -12.45
CA SER A 139 1.27 -7.13 -12.99
C SER A 139 2.31 -7.75 -12.03
N THR A 140 1.97 -8.04 -10.77
CA THR A 140 2.95 -8.49 -9.76
C THR A 140 2.94 -10.00 -9.49
N GLN A 141 2.10 -10.79 -10.15
CA GLN A 141 1.97 -12.22 -9.87
C GLN A 141 2.97 -13.10 -10.64
N HIS A 142 3.91 -13.69 -9.90
CA HIS A 142 4.52 -14.97 -10.25
C HIS A 142 4.14 -16.01 -9.19
N THR A 143 3.95 -17.25 -9.61
CA THR A 143 3.24 -18.26 -8.80
C THR A 143 4.15 -18.93 -7.78
N SER A 144 3.68 -19.10 -6.53
CA SER A 144 4.19 -20.15 -5.65
C SER A 144 3.13 -20.70 -4.69
N LYS A 145 3.51 -21.76 -3.96
CA LYS A 145 2.61 -22.78 -3.43
C LYS A 145 2.31 -22.57 -1.95
N GLN A 146 1.08 -22.85 -1.53
CA GLN A 146 0.79 -23.08 -0.12
C GLN A 146 -0.36 -24.08 0.12
N SER A 147 -0.29 -24.76 1.25
CA SER A 147 -1.28 -25.72 1.74
C SER A 147 -1.78 -25.27 3.11
N ILE A 148 -3.09 -25.06 3.25
CA ILE A 148 -3.73 -24.44 4.42
C ILE A 148 -4.21 -25.54 5.39
N ASN A 149 -4.11 -25.30 6.70
CA ASN A 149 -4.73 -26.12 7.74
C ASN A 149 -5.60 -25.22 8.64
N ARG A 150 -6.89 -25.52 8.74
CA ARG A 150 -7.92 -24.66 9.35
C ARG A 150 -8.05 -24.88 10.87
N ASN A 151 -8.40 -23.82 11.61
CA ASN A 151 -9.39 -23.89 12.70
C ASN A 151 -9.84 -22.53 13.26
N MET A 152 -11.17 -22.42 13.49
CA MET A 152 -11.87 -21.66 14.54
C MET A 152 -12.27 -20.18 14.32
N LYS A 153 -13.60 -20.01 14.17
CA LYS A 153 -14.52 -18.89 14.51
C LYS A 153 -13.96 -17.49 14.86
N SER A 154 -14.48 -16.47 14.15
CA SER A 154 -14.62 -15.09 14.66
C SER A 154 -15.89 -14.91 15.51
N SER A 155 -16.02 -13.78 16.22
CA SER A 155 -17.06 -13.56 17.24
C SER A 155 -17.48 -12.09 17.42
N LEU A 156 -18.32 -11.60 16.50
CA LEU A 156 -19.35 -10.57 16.76
C LEU A 156 -18.90 -9.34 17.58
N LEU A 157 -17.99 -8.53 17.05
CA LEU A 157 -17.99 -7.08 17.33
C LEU A 157 -17.92 -6.29 16.02
N SER A 158 -18.97 -5.52 15.75
CA SER A 158 -19.16 -4.80 14.49
C SER A 158 -18.35 -3.49 14.42
N ASP A 159 -17.05 -3.60 14.18
CA ASP A 159 -16.26 -2.54 13.57
C ASP A 159 -15.85 -2.97 12.15
N ILE A 160 -15.91 -2.03 11.21
CA ILE A 160 -16.04 -2.32 9.78
C ILE A 160 -14.73 -2.77 9.11
N SER A 161 -13.60 -2.60 9.79
CA SER A 161 -12.32 -3.22 9.43
C SER A 161 -12.06 -4.44 10.32
N TRP A 162 -12.37 -5.63 9.79
CA TRP A 162 -12.09 -6.94 10.43
C TRP A 162 -10.66 -7.05 10.98
N GLY A 163 -9.71 -6.35 10.36
CA GLY A 163 -8.32 -6.37 10.77
C GLY A 163 -8.05 -5.77 12.17
N ASN A 164 -8.89 -4.83 12.65
CA ASN A 164 -8.75 -4.31 14.02
C ASN A 164 -9.20 -5.33 15.08
N GLU A 165 -10.23 -6.13 14.78
CA GLU A 165 -10.66 -7.27 15.60
C GLU A 165 -9.58 -8.35 15.57
N ALA A 166 -9.05 -8.69 14.39
CA ALA A 166 -8.06 -9.75 14.24
C ALA A 166 -6.70 -9.51 14.93
N VAL A 167 -6.36 -8.25 15.24
CA VAL A 167 -5.14 -7.91 16.01
C VAL A 167 -5.43 -7.50 17.45
N ASP A 168 -6.69 -7.63 17.90
CA ASP A 168 -7.20 -7.25 19.22
C ASP A 168 -6.90 -5.78 19.63
N ALA A 169 -6.68 -4.88 18.67
CA ALA A 169 -6.25 -3.50 18.91
C ALA A 169 -7.26 -2.69 19.74
N LEU A 170 -8.56 -2.94 19.56
CA LEU A 170 -9.64 -2.18 20.19
C LEU A 170 -9.95 -2.62 21.63
N SER A 171 -9.29 -3.68 22.13
CA SER A 171 -9.28 -4.02 23.56
C SER A 171 -8.54 -2.95 24.39
N LEU A 172 -7.55 -2.30 23.79
CA LEU A 172 -6.67 -1.31 24.43
C LEU A 172 -7.10 0.13 24.10
N THR A 173 -6.80 1.06 25.02
CA THR A 173 -7.02 2.49 24.80
C THR A 173 -5.77 3.19 24.27
N ASP A 174 -5.92 4.04 23.25
CA ASP A 174 -4.86 4.92 22.72
C ASP A 174 -4.70 6.23 23.51
N ALA A 175 -5.31 6.37 24.70
CA ALA A 175 -5.28 7.60 25.50
C ALA A 175 -3.86 8.10 25.80
N SER A 176 -2.90 7.18 25.94
CA SER A 176 -1.48 7.47 26.19
C SER A 176 -0.66 7.74 24.91
N ALA A 177 -1.21 7.47 23.71
CA ALA A 177 -0.44 7.47 22.45
C ALA A 177 0.21 8.83 22.10
N SER A 178 -0.23 9.93 22.71
CA SER A 178 0.42 11.24 22.61
C SER A 178 1.85 11.29 23.16
N ASN A 179 2.31 10.26 23.87
CA ASN A 179 3.70 10.11 24.29
C ASN A 179 4.58 9.36 23.26
N ARG A 180 4.03 8.83 22.15
CA ARG A 180 4.75 8.13 21.06
C ARG A 180 4.61 8.85 19.72
N THR A 181 5.59 8.63 18.85
CA THR A 181 5.58 9.11 17.46
C THR A 181 5.77 7.95 16.50
N VAL A 182 4.87 7.83 15.52
CA VAL A 182 4.99 6.89 14.39
C VAL A 182 5.31 7.67 13.11
N CYS A 183 6.35 7.24 12.39
CA CYS A 183 6.71 7.78 11.09
C CYS A 183 6.22 6.86 9.97
N ILE A 184 5.55 7.43 8.98
CA ILE A 184 5.05 6.73 7.79
C ILE A 184 5.90 7.20 6.61
N ILE A 185 6.73 6.31 6.06
CA ILE A 185 7.54 6.61 4.87
C ILE A 185 6.83 6.00 3.66
N ASP A 186 6.09 6.82 2.91
CA ASP A 186 5.17 6.33 1.87
C ASP A 186 4.96 7.37 0.73
N THR A 187 3.82 7.33 0.02
CA THR A 187 3.42 8.23 -1.07
C THR A 187 2.76 9.54 -0.62
N GLY A 188 2.73 9.82 0.69
CA GLY A 188 2.10 11.01 1.27
C GLY A 188 0.84 10.70 2.08
N TYR A 189 0.15 11.75 2.51
CA TYR A 189 -0.97 11.73 3.45
C TYR A 189 -1.96 12.83 3.05
N ASP A 190 -3.20 12.49 2.67
CA ASP A 190 -4.22 13.53 2.41
C ASP A 190 -4.73 14.13 3.72
N VAL A 191 -4.20 15.30 4.09
CA VAL A 191 -4.61 16.03 5.31
C VAL A 191 -6.04 16.56 5.25
N ASN A 192 -6.70 16.51 4.08
CA ASN A 192 -8.09 16.96 3.91
C ASN A 192 -9.09 15.81 4.09
N HIS A 193 -8.61 14.56 4.16
CA HIS A 193 -9.50 13.41 4.35
C HIS A 193 -10.19 13.47 5.72
N PRO A 194 -11.54 13.33 5.80
CA PRO A 194 -12.30 13.55 7.03
C PRO A 194 -11.85 12.73 8.25
N ALA A 195 -11.38 11.49 8.04
CA ALA A 195 -10.90 10.60 9.10
C ALA A 195 -9.45 10.90 9.52
N LEU A 196 -8.72 11.71 8.76
CA LEU A 196 -7.29 11.97 8.95
C LEU A 196 -6.97 13.43 9.31
N ALA A 197 -7.85 14.37 8.97
CA ALA A 197 -7.64 15.82 9.12
C ALA A 197 -7.47 16.30 10.58
N ASN A 198 -7.88 15.50 11.57
CA ASN A 198 -7.83 15.86 12.99
C ASN A 198 -6.74 15.09 13.79
N ASN A 199 -5.91 14.29 13.11
CA ASN A 199 -4.74 13.66 13.74
C ASN A 199 -3.64 14.69 14.01
N ASN A 200 -2.77 14.42 15.00
CA ASN A 200 -1.57 15.23 15.23
C ASN A 200 -0.47 14.86 14.23
N VAL A 201 -0.58 15.35 12.99
CA VAL A 201 0.33 15.05 11.88
C VAL A 201 1.25 16.24 11.54
N ILE A 202 2.54 15.93 11.35
CA ILE A 202 3.51 16.77 10.63
C ILE A 202 4.12 15.95 9.48
N GLY A 203 4.80 16.59 8.54
CA GLY A 203 5.41 15.86 7.44
C GLY A 203 6.40 16.64 6.59
N GLU A 204 7.11 15.90 5.75
CA GLU A 204 8.09 16.42 4.78
C GLU A 204 8.06 15.61 3.48
N SER A 205 8.51 16.23 2.38
CA SER A 205 8.68 15.60 1.07
C SER A 205 10.15 15.36 0.76
N MET A 206 10.51 14.17 0.31
CA MET A 206 11.87 13.88 -0.17
C MET A 206 12.01 14.17 -1.67
N GLY A 207 13.14 14.74 -2.07
CA GLY A 207 13.47 14.96 -3.49
C GLY A 207 12.43 15.78 -4.24
N ASN A 208 11.94 15.25 -5.36
CA ASN A 208 10.96 15.90 -6.24
C ASN A 208 9.60 15.14 -6.24
N THR A 209 9.11 14.73 -5.08
CA THR A 209 7.86 13.94 -4.93
C THR A 209 6.57 14.79 -4.88
N GLY A 210 6.68 16.11 -4.92
CA GLY A 210 5.54 17.02 -4.71
C GLY A 210 5.29 17.28 -3.22
N SER A 211 4.11 17.78 -2.86
CA SER A 211 3.76 18.02 -1.44
C SER A 211 3.37 16.70 -0.74
N TRP A 212 3.72 16.57 0.54
CA TRP A 212 3.43 15.39 1.35
C TRP A 212 1.97 15.34 1.81
N ASP A 213 1.35 16.50 1.94
CA ASP A 213 0.00 16.78 2.45
C ASP A 213 -1.07 16.88 1.33
N ALA A 214 -0.65 16.75 0.07
CA ALA A 214 -1.53 16.86 -1.08
C ALA A 214 -2.10 15.49 -1.50
N PRO A 215 -3.33 15.44 -2.05
CA PRO A 215 -3.84 14.23 -2.69
C PRO A 215 -2.91 13.82 -3.84
N GLY A 216 -2.39 12.61 -3.76
CA GLY A 216 -1.44 12.01 -4.71
C GLY A 216 -1.79 10.55 -4.96
N ASN A 217 -0.78 9.68 -5.01
CA ASN A 217 -1.01 8.23 -5.02
C ASN A 217 -1.66 7.77 -3.69
N PRO A 218 -2.74 6.96 -3.73
CA PRO A 218 -3.55 6.65 -2.56
C PRO A 218 -2.88 5.80 -1.48
N HIS A 219 -1.79 5.10 -1.81
CA HIS A 219 -1.17 4.08 -0.96
C HIS A 219 -0.82 4.58 0.46
N GLY A 220 -0.11 5.69 0.59
CA GLY A 220 0.27 6.26 1.90
C GLY A 220 -0.90 6.75 2.75
N THR A 221 -1.99 7.19 2.11
CA THR A 221 -3.23 7.58 2.80
C THR A 221 -3.99 6.35 3.30
N HIS A 222 -3.93 5.23 2.55
CA HIS A 222 -4.47 3.93 2.96
C HIS A 222 -3.73 3.37 4.17
N VAL A 223 -2.40 3.39 4.11
CA VAL A 223 -1.49 3.00 5.21
C VAL A 223 -1.73 3.87 6.46
N ALA A 224 -1.88 5.18 6.30
CA ALA A 224 -2.16 6.09 7.41
C ALA A 224 -3.53 5.85 8.08
N GLY A 225 -4.56 5.52 7.29
CA GLY A 225 -5.88 5.17 7.81
C GLY A 225 -5.89 3.93 8.69
N ILE A 226 -5.12 2.89 8.33
CA ILE A 226 -5.00 1.68 9.15
C ILE A 226 -4.37 1.99 10.51
N ILE A 227 -3.44 2.95 10.58
CA ILE A 227 -2.84 3.37 11.85
C ILE A 227 -3.79 4.26 12.66
N SER A 228 -4.50 5.19 12.00
CA SER A 228 -5.01 6.40 12.66
C SER A 228 -6.31 6.99 12.12
N ALA A 229 -7.09 6.27 11.30
CA ALA A 229 -8.40 6.75 10.87
C ALA A 229 -9.29 7.00 12.08
N MET A 230 -9.67 8.26 12.29
CA MET A 230 -10.61 8.71 13.30
C MET A 230 -12.03 8.59 12.75
N LYS A 231 -13.02 8.34 13.61
CA LYS A 231 -14.42 8.44 13.20
C LYS A 231 -14.77 9.90 12.84
N PRO A 232 -15.11 10.24 11.57
CA PRO A 232 -15.44 11.61 11.20
C PRO A 232 -16.82 12.00 11.71
N LEU A 233 -17.00 13.27 12.12
CA LEU A 233 -18.30 13.77 12.56
C LEU A 233 -19.11 14.28 11.36
N ASN A 234 -20.30 13.71 11.16
CA ASN A 234 -21.28 14.10 10.12
C ASN A 234 -20.76 13.99 8.67
N HIS A 235 -20.02 12.92 8.35
CA HIS A 235 -19.64 12.63 6.96
C HIS A 235 -20.62 11.65 6.29
N SER A 236 -20.92 11.84 5.00
CA SER A 236 -21.82 10.94 4.25
C SER A 236 -21.25 9.53 4.11
N ASP A 237 -19.94 9.45 4.02
CA ASP A 237 -19.16 8.22 3.89
C ASP A 237 -18.50 7.87 5.24
N ASP A 238 -19.13 8.21 6.38
CA ASP A 238 -18.78 7.67 7.70
C ASP A 238 -19.21 6.21 7.80
N PHE A 239 -18.42 5.36 7.14
CA PHE A 239 -18.53 3.91 7.21
C PHE A 239 -17.99 3.33 8.53
N GLY A 240 -17.86 4.12 9.61
CA GLY A 240 -17.37 3.62 10.90
C GLY A 240 -15.96 3.02 10.88
N ILE A 241 -15.20 3.21 9.80
CA ILE A 241 -13.83 2.70 9.63
C ILE A 241 -12.91 3.41 10.62
N ARG A 242 -12.04 2.64 11.27
CA ARG A 242 -11.12 3.10 12.31
C ARG A 242 -9.72 2.57 12.06
N GLY A 243 -8.72 3.34 12.44
CA GLY A 243 -7.36 2.83 12.61
C GLY A 243 -7.14 2.21 13.99
N VAL A 244 -5.96 1.62 14.18
CA VAL A 244 -5.50 1.05 15.46
C VAL A 244 -5.50 2.08 16.61
N MET A 245 -5.25 3.36 16.32
CA MET A 245 -5.29 4.47 17.30
C MET A 245 -6.27 5.57 16.84
N PRO A 246 -7.60 5.38 17.01
CA PRO A 246 -8.62 6.17 16.33
C PRO A 246 -9.07 7.46 17.06
N HIS A 247 -8.48 7.82 18.21
CA HIS A 247 -8.90 9.00 18.98
C HIS A 247 -8.00 10.24 18.78
N GLY A 248 -7.17 10.23 17.73
CA GLY A 248 -6.32 11.37 17.35
C GLY A 248 -5.27 11.73 18.39
N LYS A 249 -4.74 10.73 19.12
CA LYS A 249 -3.75 10.93 20.19
C LYS A 249 -2.32 10.74 19.74
N VAL A 250 -2.07 9.79 18.85
CA VAL A 250 -0.71 9.49 18.35
C VAL A 250 -0.11 10.66 17.59
N ASN A 251 1.18 10.89 17.75
CA ASN A 251 1.93 11.84 16.91
C ASN A 251 2.35 11.14 15.61
N ILE A 252 2.03 11.73 14.46
CA ILE A 252 2.32 11.16 13.14
C ILE A 252 3.34 12.03 12.41
N VAL A 253 4.37 11.38 11.83
CA VAL A 253 5.30 12.00 10.89
C VAL A 253 5.09 11.37 9.51
N ALA A 254 4.46 12.09 8.59
CA ALA A 254 4.23 11.63 7.23
C ALA A 254 5.38 12.08 6.31
N ILE A 255 6.20 11.14 5.83
CA ILE A 255 7.26 11.44 4.86
C ILE A 255 6.85 10.93 3.48
N LYS A 256 6.63 11.85 2.54
CA LYS A 256 6.45 11.50 1.13
C LYS A 256 7.81 11.20 0.51
N ALA A 257 8.22 9.94 0.59
CA ALA A 257 9.46 9.44 0.01
C ALA A 257 9.24 8.86 -1.40
N LEU A 258 8.06 8.29 -1.66
CA LEU A 258 7.71 7.76 -2.97
C LEU A 258 6.94 8.80 -3.79
N ASN A 259 7.20 8.80 -5.10
CA ASN A 259 6.45 9.63 -6.06
C ASN A 259 5.05 9.05 -6.33
N ASP A 260 4.27 9.70 -7.19
CA ASP A 260 2.90 9.26 -7.49
C ASP A 260 2.84 7.95 -8.30
N GLN A 261 3.98 7.47 -8.83
CA GLN A 261 4.12 6.13 -9.43
C GLN A 261 4.47 5.06 -8.37
N GLY A 262 4.52 5.42 -7.08
CA GLY A 262 4.90 4.53 -6.00
C GLY A 262 6.38 4.15 -6.04
N GLN A 263 7.27 5.04 -6.50
CA GLN A 263 8.70 4.75 -6.68
C GLN A 263 9.59 5.73 -5.91
N ALA A 264 10.68 5.22 -5.33
CA ALA A 264 11.75 6.00 -4.71
C ALA A 264 13.13 5.36 -4.95
N TYR A 265 14.19 6.17 -4.97
CA TYR A 265 15.54 5.64 -4.82
C TYR A 265 15.84 5.34 -3.35
N ASN A 266 16.61 4.30 -3.07
CA ASN A 266 16.90 3.91 -1.71
C ASN A 266 17.67 4.98 -0.93
N SER A 267 18.49 5.83 -1.58
CA SER A 267 19.09 7.01 -0.93
C SER A 267 18.08 8.08 -0.50
N ASP A 268 16.93 8.20 -1.18
CA ASP A 268 15.87 9.15 -0.82
C ASP A 268 15.08 8.60 0.40
N ILE A 269 14.84 7.27 0.45
CA ILE A 269 14.31 6.58 1.65
C ILE A 269 15.29 6.60 2.83
N MET A 270 16.60 6.43 2.57
CA MET A 270 17.61 6.58 3.61
C MET A 270 17.56 7.98 4.24
N SER A 271 17.34 9.01 3.44
CA SER A 271 17.16 10.39 3.95
C SER A 271 15.87 10.50 4.78
N ALA A 272 14.75 9.92 4.30
CA ALA A 272 13.49 9.87 5.05
C ALA A 272 13.63 9.22 6.44
N VAL A 273 14.39 8.13 6.56
CA VAL A 273 14.66 7.45 7.84
C VAL A 273 15.44 8.36 8.81
N GLU A 274 16.39 9.15 8.32
CA GLU A 274 17.10 10.12 9.18
C GLU A 274 16.17 11.28 9.58
N THR A 275 15.32 11.78 8.67
CA THR A 275 14.27 12.79 8.98
C THR A 275 13.27 12.28 10.03
N CYS A 276 12.77 11.04 9.91
CA CYS A 276 11.90 10.42 10.92
C CYS A 276 12.55 10.45 12.32
N ALA A 277 13.83 10.10 12.40
CA ALA A 277 14.57 10.05 13.66
C ALA A 277 14.81 11.46 14.24
N ASP A 278 15.13 12.45 13.40
CA ASP A 278 15.28 13.85 13.80
C ASP A 278 13.96 14.45 14.32
N LEU A 279 12.83 14.04 13.73
CA LEU A 279 11.47 14.39 14.16
C LEU A 279 10.95 13.52 15.34
N GLY A 280 11.82 12.70 15.95
CA GLY A 280 11.54 11.99 17.19
C GLY A 280 10.68 10.73 17.05
N ALA A 281 10.67 10.08 15.88
CA ALA A 281 9.97 8.82 15.68
C ALA A 281 10.45 7.70 16.62
N ASN A 282 9.51 7.03 17.27
CA ASN A 282 9.76 5.78 18.01
C ASN A 282 9.62 4.57 17.09
N VAL A 283 8.63 4.61 16.19
CA VAL A 283 8.36 3.55 15.20
C VAL A 283 8.46 4.14 13.80
N ILE A 284 9.11 3.44 12.87
CA ILE A 284 9.14 3.75 11.43
C ILE A 284 8.43 2.62 10.69
N SER A 285 7.37 2.99 9.96
CA SER A 285 6.54 2.11 9.13
C SER A 285 6.88 2.32 7.65
N MET A 286 7.19 1.22 6.96
CA MET A 286 7.65 1.21 5.56
C MET A 286 6.89 0.16 4.75
N SER A 287 5.76 0.56 4.19
CA SER A 287 4.92 -0.26 3.30
C SER A 287 5.49 -0.27 1.86
N LEU A 288 6.79 -0.60 1.76
CA LEU A 288 7.58 -0.50 0.54
C LEU A 288 8.69 -1.55 0.49
N GLY A 289 9.25 -1.79 -0.69
CA GLY A 289 10.49 -2.55 -0.79
C GLY A 289 11.02 -2.79 -2.20
N GLY A 290 11.97 -3.71 -2.32
CA GLY A 290 12.61 -4.10 -3.58
C GLY A 290 13.60 -5.26 -3.38
N ILE A 291 13.95 -5.94 -4.47
CA ILE A 291 14.76 -7.18 -4.42
C ILE A 291 16.25 -6.95 -4.13
N ASP A 292 16.78 -5.77 -4.46
CA ASP A 292 18.22 -5.47 -4.39
C ASP A 292 18.67 -5.06 -2.98
N THR A 293 19.78 -5.62 -2.50
CA THR A 293 20.42 -5.24 -1.23
C THR A 293 21.30 -4.00 -1.35
N SER A 294 21.34 -3.16 -0.32
CA SER A 294 22.31 -2.07 -0.16
C SER A 294 23.08 -2.18 1.16
N ARG A 295 24.40 -1.97 1.12
CA ARG A 295 25.23 -1.91 2.34
C ARG A 295 24.99 -0.59 3.09
N ALA A 296 24.74 0.49 2.37
CA ALA A 296 24.43 1.80 2.94
C ALA A 296 23.11 1.76 3.73
N GLU A 297 22.03 1.21 3.14
CA GLU A 297 20.78 0.91 3.85
C GLU A 297 21.04 0.03 5.09
N LYS A 298 21.72 -1.11 4.92
CA LYS A 298 21.98 -2.02 6.04
C LYS A 298 22.75 -1.34 7.17
N LYS A 299 23.72 -0.46 6.87
CA LYS A 299 24.44 0.35 7.88
C LYS A 299 23.49 1.32 8.59
N LEU A 300 22.54 1.92 7.86
CA LEU A 300 21.54 2.87 8.37
C LEU A 300 20.50 2.22 9.28
N TYR A 301 19.80 1.17 8.84
CA TYR A 301 18.76 0.52 9.66
C TYR A 301 19.35 -0.06 10.94
N ASN A 302 20.55 -0.64 10.88
CA ASN A 302 21.29 -1.09 12.06
C ASN A 302 21.71 0.05 13.01
N LYS A 303 21.94 1.28 12.51
CA LYS A 303 22.23 2.46 13.34
C LYS A 303 20.97 2.84 14.13
N TYR A 304 19.84 3.06 13.46
CA TYR A 304 18.63 3.57 14.11
C TYR A 304 17.93 2.55 15.00
N SER A 305 17.93 1.27 14.62
CA SER A 305 17.48 0.18 15.50
C SER A 305 18.28 0.16 16.82
N ARG A 306 19.62 0.31 16.77
CA ARG A 306 20.46 0.43 17.98
C ARG A 306 20.32 1.76 18.73
N GLN A 307 19.72 2.78 18.13
CA GLN A 307 19.35 4.02 18.80
C GLN A 307 17.94 3.95 19.42
N GLY A 308 17.29 2.79 19.36
CA GLY A 308 15.99 2.56 19.98
C GLY A 308 14.81 2.99 19.11
N ILE A 309 14.94 2.96 17.77
CA ILE A 309 13.79 3.11 16.86
C ILE A 309 13.36 1.71 16.40
N LEU A 310 12.08 1.39 16.56
CA LEU A 310 11.50 0.17 15.98
C LEU A 310 11.22 0.39 14.49
N ILE A 311 11.61 -0.56 13.64
CA ILE A 311 11.52 -0.40 12.18
C ILE A 311 10.74 -1.59 11.62
N VAL A 312 9.65 -1.32 10.91
CA VAL A 312 8.68 -2.32 10.44
C VAL A 312 8.50 -2.16 8.92
N ALA A 313 8.54 -3.25 8.16
CA ALA A 313 8.38 -3.19 6.71
C ALA A 313 7.69 -4.43 6.10
N ALA A 314 7.06 -4.19 4.95
CA ALA A 314 6.30 -5.18 4.18
C ALA A 314 7.21 -6.27 3.58
N ALA A 315 6.85 -7.55 3.80
CA ALA A 315 7.64 -8.70 3.35
C ALA A 315 7.74 -8.82 1.81
N GLY A 316 6.78 -8.29 1.05
CA GLY A 316 6.72 -8.35 -0.41
C GLY A 316 5.49 -9.10 -0.94
N ASN A 317 5.09 -8.80 -2.18
CA ASN A 317 3.85 -9.31 -2.80
C ASN A 317 4.07 -10.21 -4.04
N SER A 318 5.27 -10.77 -4.22
CA SER A 318 5.62 -11.57 -5.41
C SER A 318 5.15 -13.03 -5.35
N GLY A 319 4.46 -13.44 -4.29
CA GLY A 319 3.94 -14.79 -4.11
C GLY A 319 5.00 -15.88 -3.96
N ASP A 320 6.27 -15.54 -3.78
CA ASP A 320 7.41 -16.46 -3.87
C ASP A 320 8.25 -16.50 -2.58
N THR A 321 9.46 -17.08 -2.65
CA THR A 321 10.41 -17.17 -1.53
C THR A 321 11.54 -16.13 -1.60
N SER A 322 11.40 -15.14 -2.48
CA SER A 322 12.37 -14.05 -2.60
C SER A 322 12.33 -13.13 -1.36
N LYS A 323 13.24 -12.16 -1.34
CA LYS A 323 13.45 -11.25 -0.20
C LYS A 323 13.27 -9.81 -0.62
N SER A 324 12.23 -9.17 -0.11
CA SER A 324 12.08 -7.71 -0.16
C SER A 324 12.96 -7.02 0.89
N TYR A 325 13.63 -5.94 0.50
CA TYR A 325 14.35 -5.02 1.38
C TYR A 325 13.63 -3.66 1.41
N PRO A 326 13.45 -3.04 2.59
CA PRO A 326 14.26 -3.23 3.79
C PRO A 326 13.81 -4.35 4.76
N ALA A 327 12.64 -4.94 4.58
CA ALA A 327 12.07 -5.97 5.47
C ALA A 327 13.04 -7.14 5.78
N SER A 328 13.82 -7.58 4.79
CA SER A 328 14.79 -8.66 4.93
C SER A 328 16.13 -8.28 5.58
N TYR A 329 16.24 -7.11 6.23
CA TYR A 329 17.36 -6.80 7.14
C TYR A 329 16.99 -7.15 8.59
N SER A 330 17.86 -7.84 9.33
CA SER A 330 17.61 -8.28 10.72
C SER A 330 17.25 -7.16 11.72
N SER A 331 17.57 -5.90 11.41
CA SER A 331 17.20 -4.72 12.20
C SER A 331 15.80 -4.17 11.90
N VAL A 332 15.02 -4.86 11.06
CA VAL A 332 13.68 -4.52 10.59
C VAL A 332 12.77 -5.73 10.85
N MET A 333 11.53 -5.49 11.24
CA MET A 333 10.48 -6.52 11.32
C MET A 333 9.89 -6.73 9.92
N SER A 334 9.88 -7.98 9.45
CA SER A 334 9.33 -8.34 8.13
C SER A 334 7.89 -8.86 8.29
N VAL A 335 6.92 -8.11 7.75
CA VAL A 335 5.49 -8.37 7.97
C VAL A 335 4.85 -9.10 6.77
N ALA A 336 4.29 -10.29 7.03
CA ALA A 336 3.50 -11.06 6.07
C ALA A 336 2.00 -10.74 6.16
N SER A 337 1.26 -11.10 5.11
CA SER A 337 -0.17 -10.80 4.95
C SER A 337 -1.05 -12.03 5.20
N ILE A 338 -2.18 -11.84 5.86
CA ILE A 338 -3.25 -12.84 6.00
C ILE A 338 -4.63 -12.28 5.61
N ASP A 339 -5.59 -13.17 5.36
CA ASP A 339 -7.01 -12.87 5.19
C ASP A 339 -7.84 -13.05 6.48
N SER A 340 -9.14 -12.72 6.45
CA SER A 340 -10.03 -12.85 7.61
C SER A 340 -10.32 -14.31 8.02
N GLY A 341 -9.96 -15.28 7.18
CA GLY A 341 -9.94 -16.71 7.51
C GLY A 341 -8.66 -17.16 8.23
N ASN A 342 -7.73 -16.23 8.50
CA ASN A 342 -6.37 -16.48 8.98
C ASN A 342 -5.49 -17.30 8.01
N ALA A 343 -5.85 -17.35 6.73
CA ALA A 343 -5.02 -17.95 5.70
C ALA A 343 -3.93 -16.97 5.24
N HIS A 344 -2.75 -17.48 4.88
CA HIS A 344 -1.67 -16.68 4.30
C HIS A 344 -2.08 -16.19 2.91
N SER A 345 -2.07 -14.86 2.69
CA SER A 345 -2.43 -14.27 1.40
C SER A 345 -1.49 -14.76 0.31
N VAL A 346 -2.02 -15.25 -0.82
CA VAL A 346 -1.23 -15.95 -1.86
C VAL A 346 -0.06 -15.14 -2.43
N PHE A 347 -0.17 -13.80 -2.43
CA PHE A 347 0.88 -12.89 -2.88
C PHE A 347 2.01 -12.68 -1.85
N SER A 348 1.80 -12.97 -0.56
CA SER A 348 2.78 -12.66 0.48
C SER A 348 4.07 -13.46 0.29
N GLN A 349 5.22 -12.79 0.26
CA GLN A 349 6.52 -13.47 0.13
C GLN A 349 6.81 -14.31 1.37
N SER A 350 7.11 -15.60 1.18
CA SER A 350 7.31 -16.56 2.26
C SER A 350 8.78 -17.00 2.38
N ASN A 351 9.55 -16.26 3.20
CA ASN A 351 10.99 -16.45 3.34
C ASN A 351 11.45 -16.41 4.81
N ASN A 352 12.71 -16.80 5.07
CA ASN A 352 13.24 -16.93 6.43
C ASN A 352 13.58 -15.59 7.15
N GLN A 353 13.11 -14.45 6.65
CA GLN A 353 13.09 -13.18 7.38
C GLN A 353 11.69 -12.78 7.84
N VAL A 354 10.63 -13.36 7.26
CA VAL A 354 9.24 -13.16 7.74
C VAL A 354 9.19 -13.42 9.24
N GLU A 355 8.66 -12.46 9.98
CA GLU A 355 8.76 -12.38 11.42
C GLU A 355 7.40 -12.41 12.10
N ILE A 356 6.42 -11.69 11.55
CA ILE A 356 5.06 -11.65 12.06
C ILE A 356 4.05 -11.47 10.91
N SER A 357 2.81 -11.85 11.14
CA SER A 357 1.68 -11.66 10.23
C SER A 357 0.68 -10.65 10.77
N ALA A 358 0.02 -9.95 9.85
CA ALA A 358 -1.13 -9.10 10.17
C ALA A 358 -2.11 -9.02 8.97
N PRO A 359 -3.32 -8.49 9.16
CA PRO A 359 -4.35 -8.38 8.12
C PRO A 359 -3.87 -7.63 6.87
N GLY A 360 -3.98 -8.24 5.69
CA GLY A 360 -3.51 -7.62 4.43
C GLY A 360 -4.24 -8.07 3.15
N GLU A 361 -5.18 -8.99 3.21
CA GLU A 361 -6.19 -9.25 2.16
C GLU A 361 -7.47 -8.47 2.48
N ALA A 362 -8.10 -7.88 1.46
CA ALA A 362 -9.36 -7.14 1.55
C ALA A 362 -9.41 -6.14 2.73
N ILE A 363 -8.42 -5.26 2.81
CA ILE A 363 -8.34 -4.24 3.86
C ILE A 363 -8.94 -2.92 3.36
N ILE A 364 -10.10 -2.54 3.91
CA ILE A 364 -10.69 -1.22 3.70
C ILE A 364 -9.97 -0.17 4.56
N SER A 365 -9.62 0.97 3.95
CA SER A 365 -9.03 2.13 4.63
C SER A 365 -9.25 3.40 3.82
N SER A 366 -8.91 4.56 4.41
CA SER A 366 -9.00 5.87 3.78
C SER A 366 -8.11 6.00 2.55
N VAL A 367 -8.61 6.57 1.47
CA VAL A 367 -7.79 7.01 0.32
C VAL A 367 -8.01 8.51 0.11
N PRO A 368 -7.21 9.23 -0.70
CA PRO A 368 -7.40 10.66 -0.91
C PRO A 368 -8.82 10.96 -1.41
N VAL A 369 -9.39 12.08 -0.97
CA VAL A 369 -10.82 12.37 -1.11
C VAL A 369 -11.29 12.22 -2.56
N GLY A 370 -12.34 11.42 -2.76
CA GLY A 370 -12.92 11.11 -4.07
C GLY A 370 -12.09 10.20 -5.00
N GLN A 371 -11.03 9.55 -4.52
CA GLN A 371 -10.28 8.57 -5.35
C GLN A 371 -10.72 7.12 -5.16
N GLY A 372 -11.44 6.81 -4.09
CA GLY A 372 -11.79 5.45 -3.69
C GLY A 372 -13.03 4.86 -4.33
N ARG A 373 -13.30 3.61 -3.94
CA ARG A 373 -14.43 2.80 -4.42
C ARG A 373 -14.90 1.84 -3.34
N THR A 374 -16.21 1.80 -3.11
CA THR A 374 -16.86 0.88 -2.17
C THR A 374 -17.98 0.10 -2.85
N ALA A 375 -18.51 -0.92 -2.18
CA ALA A 375 -19.73 -1.63 -2.57
C ALA A 375 -20.63 -1.86 -1.36
N ASP A 376 -21.90 -2.15 -1.64
CA ASP A 376 -22.85 -2.65 -0.65
C ASP A 376 -23.77 -3.72 -1.26
N ILE A 377 -24.32 -4.56 -0.40
CA ILE A 377 -25.44 -5.46 -0.70
C ILE A 377 -26.55 -5.07 0.28
N SER A 378 -27.74 -4.81 -0.21
CA SER A 378 -28.90 -4.53 0.64
C SER A 378 -30.04 -5.50 0.38
N VAL A 379 -30.42 -6.26 1.42
CA VAL A 379 -31.56 -7.20 1.38
C VAL A 379 -32.71 -6.63 2.21
N GLU A 380 -33.86 -6.41 1.58
CA GLU A 380 -35.05 -5.79 2.22
C GLU A 380 -34.72 -4.50 3.02
N GLY A 381 -33.74 -3.72 2.54
CA GLY A 381 -33.28 -2.47 3.16
C GLY A 381 -32.21 -2.59 4.25
N HIS A 382 -31.73 -3.80 4.58
CA HIS A 382 -30.62 -4.04 5.50
C HIS A 382 -29.31 -4.09 4.73
N SER A 383 -28.34 -3.25 5.10
CA SER A 383 -27.02 -3.17 4.46
C SER A 383 -26.06 -4.22 5.03
N TYR A 384 -25.31 -4.88 4.15
CA TYR A 384 -24.25 -5.85 4.47
C TYR A 384 -22.85 -5.24 4.41
N PHE A 385 -22.73 -3.93 4.16
CA PHE A 385 -21.45 -3.21 4.10
C PHE A 385 -20.49 -3.58 5.25
N ALA A 386 -21.03 -3.72 6.46
CA ALA A 386 -20.26 -4.03 7.66
C ALA A 386 -19.74 -5.48 7.74
N ASN A 387 -20.32 -6.41 6.98
CA ASN A 387 -19.82 -7.77 6.82
C ASN A 387 -18.58 -7.83 5.90
N GLY A 388 -18.30 -6.74 5.16
CA GLY A 388 -17.21 -6.66 4.19
C GLY A 388 -17.68 -7.01 2.77
N VAL A 389 -18.16 -6.00 2.04
CA VAL A 389 -18.55 -6.12 0.62
C VAL A 389 -17.47 -5.49 -0.25
N VAL A 390 -16.70 -6.30 -0.97
CA VAL A 390 -15.61 -5.83 -1.84
C VAL A 390 -16.12 -5.60 -3.26
N PRO A 391 -16.00 -4.39 -3.83
CA PRO A 391 -16.32 -4.15 -5.24
C PRO A 391 -15.26 -4.80 -6.15
N ALA A 392 -15.68 -5.69 -7.07
CA ALA A 392 -14.72 -6.48 -7.87
C ALA A 392 -13.77 -5.60 -8.70
N GLN A 393 -12.45 -5.89 -8.64
CA GLN A 393 -11.42 -5.18 -9.40
C GLN A 393 -11.42 -5.69 -10.85
N HIS A 394 -12.13 -4.98 -11.74
CA HIS A 394 -12.37 -5.43 -13.12
C HIS A 394 -11.25 -4.99 -14.06
N TYR A 395 -10.57 -5.95 -14.66
CA TYR A 395 -9.46 -5.75 -15.59
C TYR A 395 -9.84 -6.18 -17.01
N ILE A 396 -9.62 -5.30 -17.99
CA ILE A 396 -9.82 -5.59 -19.42
C ILE A 396 -8.52 -5.39 -20.21
N PRO A 397 -8.35 -6.03 -21.39
CA PRO A 397 -7.18 -5.82 -22.25
C PRO A 397 -7.01 -4.36 -22.68
N SER A 398 -5.82 -3.79 -22.47
CA SER A 398 -5.54 -2.35 -22.65
C SER A 398 -4.84 -2.00 -23.98
N GLY A 399 -4.60 -2.97 -24.87
CA GLY A 399 -3.85 -2.75 -26.10
C GLY A 399 -3.35 -4.04 -26.77
N PRO A 400 -2.41 -3.93 -27.72
CA PRO A 400 -1.72 -5.10 -28.26
C PRO A 400 -0.88 -5.79 -27.17
N VAL A 401 -0.54 -7.06 -27.40
CA VAL A 401 0.40 -7.79 -26.55
C VAL A 401 1.79 -7.13 -26.53
N ASP A 402 2.53 -7.33 -25.45
CA ASP A 402 3.90 -6.86 -25.33
C ASP A 402 4.89 -7.66 -26.21
N ILE A 403 6.18 -7.34 -26.10
CA ILE A 403 7.25 -7.97 -26.88
C ILE A 403 7.44 -9.47 -26.59
N ASP A 404 6.99 -9.93 -25.43
CA ASP A 404 7.07 -11.32 -24.97
C ASP A 404 5.76 -12.08 -25.21
N GLY A 405 4.72 -11.39 -25.73
CA GLY A 405 3.43 -11.94 -26.11
C GLY A 405 2.35 -11.87 -25.01
N ASN A 406 2.59 -11.18 -23.90
CA ASN A 406 1.61 -11.08 -22.81
C ASN A 406 0.58 -10.00 -23.09
N ILE A 407 -0.68 -10.25 -22.70
CA ILE A 407 -1.76 -9.26 -22.73
C ILE A 407 -1.52 -8.24 -21.62
N GLN A 408 -1.51 -6.96 -21.99
CA GLN A 408 -1.50 -5.85 -21.04
C GLN A 408 -2.96 -5.54 -20.64
N TYR A 409 -3.19 -5.25 -19.36
CA TYR A 409 -4.51 -5.03 -18.80
C TYR A 409 -4.63 -3.64 -18.15
N MET A 410 -5.83 -3.08 -18.16
CA MET A 410 -6.19 -1.85 -17.46
C MET A 410 -7.44 -2.06 -16.61
N ILE A 411 -7.55 -1.29 -15.53
CA ILE A 411 -8.75 -1.27 -14.69
C ILE A 411 -9.88 -0.61 -15.47
N SER A 412 -11.05 -1.25 -15.49
CA SER A 412 -12.30 -0.79 -16.11
C SER A 412 -13.49 -1.01 -15.18
N ASN A 413 -13.30 -0.69 -13.90
CA ASN A 413 -14.28 -0.85 -12.82
C ASN A 413 -15.71 -0.44 -13.20
N ILE A 414 -16.64 -1.39 -13.12
CA ILE A 414 -18.08 -1.15 -13.21
C ILE A 414 -18.55 -0.52 -11.89
N ASN A 415 -19.09 0.70 -11.98
CA ASN A 415 -19.73 1.42 -10.88
C ASN A 415 -21.20 1.60 -11.26
N ASP A 416 -22.07 0.74 -10.73
CA ASP A 416 -23.49 0.70 -11.06
C ASP A 416 -24.28 0.17 -9.85
N THR A 417 -25.60 0.25 -9.91
CA THR A 417 -26.53 -0.32 -8.93
C THR A 417 -27.61 -1.12 -9.64
N ALA A 418 -27.73 -2.39 -9.28
CA ALA A 418 -28.75 -3.28 -9.83
C ALA A 418 -29.51 -3.98 -8.70
N ALA A 419 -30.79 -4.25 -8.93
CA ALA A 419 -31.67 -4.89 -7.96
C ALA A 419 -32.52 -5.97 -8.62
N GLY A 420 -32.85 -7.01 -7.86
CA GLY A 420 -33.69 -8.11 -8.27
C GLY A 420 -33.86 -9.16 -7.16
N GLU A 421 -34.66 -10.17 -7.45
CA GLU A 421 -34.80 -11.35 -6.59
C GLU A 421 -33.43 -12.05 -6.46
N LEU A 422 -33.01 -12.36 -5.23
CA LEU A 422 -31.79 -13.12 -4.99
C LEU A 422 -31.99 -14.59 -5.37
N ALA A 423 -31.08 -15.14 -6.17
CA ALA A 423 -31.07 -16.56 -6.51
C ALA A 423 -29.64 -17.12 -6.54
N GLU A 424 -29.50 -18.37 -6.11
CA GLU A 424 -28.20 -19.06 -6.07
C GLU A 424 -27.92 -19.81 -7.37
N CYS A 425 -26.69 -19.68 -7.87
CA CYS A 425 -26.15 -20.58 -8.90
C CYS A 425 -25.55 -21.82 -8.21
N ASP A 426 -26.15 -22.99 -8.44
CA ASP A 426 -25.70 -24.24 -7.81
C ASP A 426 -24.26 -24.58 -8.22
N THR A 427 -23.45 -24.96 -7.24
CA THR A 427 -22.05 -25.36 -7.42
C THR A 427 -21.75 -26.75 -6.82
N SER A 428 -22.77 -27.42 -6.27
CA SER A 428 -22.66 -28.70 -5.54
C SER A 428 -22.08 -29.85 -6.37
N SER A 429 -22.18 -29.78 -7.70
CA SER A 429 -21.58 -30.72 -8.64
C SER A 429 -20.06 -30.53 -8.86
N GLY A 430 -19.46 -29.49 -8.28
CA GLY A 430 -18.10 -29.04 -8.61
C GLY A 430 -18.02 -28.26 -9.93
N SER A 431 -19.17 -27.77 -10.42
CA SER A 431 -19.28 -26.93 -11.61
C SER A 431 -20.46 -25.96 -11.47
N TYR A 432 -20.37 -24.76 -12.05
CA TYR A 432 -21.44 -23.77 -12.02
C TYR A 432 -22.66 -24.28 -12.82
N GLN A 433 -23.81 -24.40 -12.16
CA GLN A 433 -25.10 -24.85 -12.70
C GLN A 433 -26.15 -23.76 -12.41
N CYS A 434 -25.99 -22.61 -13.06
CA CYS A 434 -26.92 -21.50 -12.89
C CYS A 434 -28.22 -21.77 -13.66
N GLU A 435 -29.36 -21.69 -12.98
CA GLU A 435 -30.68 -21.63 -13.65
C GLU A 435 -30.87 -20.26 -14.34
N ASN A 436 -32.08 -19.95 -14.81
CA ASN A 436 -32.36 -18.65 -15.43
C ASN A 436 -32.25 -17.50 -14.40
N MET A 437 -31.20 -16.68 -14.54
CA MET A 437 -30.92 -15.51 -13.71
C MET A 437 -31.42 -14.20 -14.32
N THR A 438 -32.22 -14.23 -15.40
CA THR A 438 -32.80 -13.02 -16.01
C THR A 438 -33.52 -12.17 -14.96
N SER A 439 -33.06 -10.92 -14.78
CA SER A 439 -33.58 -9.96 -13.79
C SER A 439 -33.38 -10.36 -12.32
N LYS A 440 -32.42 -11.24 -12.03
CA LYS A 440 -32.06 -11.68 -10.68
C LYS A 440 -30.66 -11.22 -10.24
N VAL A 441 -30.47 -11.10 -8.94
CA VAL A 441 -29.14 -11.01 -8.33
C VAL A 441 -28.63 -12.44 -8.15
N CYS A 442 -27.49 -12.77 -8.74
CA CYS A 442 -26.93 -14.12 -8.69
C CYS A 442 -25.93 -14.24 -7.55
N LEU A 443 -26.25 -15.06 -6.54
CA LEU A 443 -25.32 -15.51 -5.52
C LEU A 443 -24.59 -16.75 -6.02
N VAL A 444 -23.26 -16.80 -5.92
CA VAL A 444 -22.47 -17.93 -6.43
C VAL A 444 -21.23 -18.20 -5.58
N GLN A 445 -20.98 -19.47 -5.26
CA GLN A 445 -19.75 -19.85 -4.56
C GLN A 445 -18.58 -19.85 -5.54
N ARG A 446 -17.47 -19.21 -5.18
CA ARG A 446 -16.19 -19.34 -5.86
C ARG A 446 -15.72 -20.80 -5.86
N LEU A 447 -15.53 -21.43 -7.03
CA LEU A 447 -15.01 -22.82 -7.08
C LEU A 447 -13.48 -22.92 -7.03
N GLU A 448 -12.77 -21.87 -7.42
CA GLU A 448 -11.31 -21.87 -7.59
C GLU A 448 -10.70 -20.57 -7.04
N ASN A 449 -9.48 -20.63 -6.53
CA ASN A 449 -8.87 -19.52 -5.80
C ASN A 449 -7.68 -18.90 -6.56
N GLN A 450 -7.58 -17.57 -6.52
CA GLN A 450 -6.51 -16.81 -7.20
C GLN A 450 -5.12 -17.28 -6.76
N GLY A 451 -4.22 -17.48 -7.72
CA GLY A 451 -2.84 -17.89 -7.51
C GLY A 451 -2.63 -19.30 -6.89
N MET A 452 -3.68 -19.98 -6.44
CA MET A 452 -3.56 -21.28 -5.75
C MET A 452 -3.33 -22.46 -6.68
N ASN A 453 -3.67 -22.37 -7.97
CA ASN A 453 -3.44 -23.44 -8.93
C ASN A 453 -1.95 -23.52 -9.33
N PRO A 454 -1.17 -24.53 -8.87
CA PRO A 454 0.25 -24.62 -9.14
C PRO A 454 0.59 -25.09 -10.56
N ASN A 455 -0.44 -25.49 -11.33
CA ASN A 455 -0.33 -25.98 -12.70
C ASN A 455 -0.91 -24.99 -13.72
N ALA A 456 -1.30 -23.78 -13.29
CA ALA A 456 -1.87 -22.76 -14.14
C ALA A 456 -0.92 -22.36 -15.29
N LYS A 457 -1.49 -22.27 -16.50
CA LYS A 457 -0.84 -21.96 -17.78
C LYS A 457 -1.53 -20.81 -18.52
N SER A 458 -2.71 -20.38 -18.07
CA SER A 458 -3.43 -19.21 -18.60
C SER A 458 -3.64 -18.16 -17.50
N THR A 459 -3.92 -16.92 -17.91
CA THR A 459 -4.29 -15.84 -16.97
C THR A 459 -5.56 -16.19 -16.20
N ASP A 460 -6.48 -16.89 -16.85
CA ASP A 460 -7.79 -17.29 -16.31
C ASP A 460 -7.62 -18.40 -15.24
N GLU A 461 -6.68 -19.34 -15.44
CA GLU A 461 -6.31 -20.35 -14.44
C GLU A 461 -5.52 -19.77 -13.24
N ILE A 462 -4.93 -18.57 -13.39
CA ILE A 462 -4.28 -17.83 -12.29
C ILE A 462 -5.31 -16.95 -11.55
N ASN A 463 -6.28 -16.37 -12.27
CA ASN A 463 -7.28 -15.43 -11.76
C ASN A 463 -8.70 -15.93 -12.12
N PRO A 464 -9.17 -17.01 -11.47
CA PRO A 464 -10.37 -17.75 -11.87
C PRO A 464 -11.70 -17.07 -11.48
N GLU A 465 -11.65 -15.87 -10.92
CA GLU A 465 -12.84 -15.11 -10.50
C GLU A 465 -13.85 -14.96 -11.64
N ILE A 466 -13.35 -14.78 -12.86
CA ILE A 466 -14.13 -14.68 -14.09
C ILE A 466 -15.07 -15.89 -14.28
N HIS A 467 -14.70 -17.10 -13.85
CA HIS A 467 -15.52 -18.30 -14.05
C HIS A 467 -16.88 -18.23 -13.32
N ALA A 468 -16.89 -17.74 -12.07
CA ALA A 468 -18.12 -17.59 -11.28
C ALA A 468 -18.99 -16.46 -11.84
N VAL A 469 -18.37 -15.32 -12.16
CA VAL A 469 -19.07 -14.12 -12.63
C VAL A 469 -19.66 -14.35 -14.02
N SER A 470 -18.91 -14.92 -14.95
CA SER A 470 -19.40 -15.24 -16.28
C SER A 470 -20.52 -16.28 -16.27
N ALA A 471 -20.49 -17.27 -15.36
CA ALA A 471 -21.60 -18.22 -15.24
C ALA A 471 -22.92 -17.52 -14.85
N CYS A 472 -22.88 -16.62 -13.87
CA CYS A 472 -24.03 -15.78 -13.49
C CYS A 472 -24.50 -14.86 -14.62
N GLN A 473 -23.59 -14.14 -15.29
CA GLN A 473 -23.97 -13.19 -16.34
C GLN A 473 -24.47 -13.88 -17.62
N GLN A 474 -23.88 -15.01 -18.02
CA GLN A 474 -24.40 -15.84 -19.14
C GLN A 474 -25.78 -16.42 -18.85
N ALA A 475 -26.13 -16.63 -17.58
CA ALA A 475 -27.47 -17.00 -17.13
C ALA A 475 -28.47 -15.81 -17.08
N GLY A 476 -28.02 -14.57 -17.30
CA GLY A 476 -28.85 -13.36 -17.38
C GLY A 476 -28.87 -12.48 -16.13
N ALA A 477 -27.98 -12.70 -15.16
CA ALA A 477 -27.94 -11.97 -13.89
C ALA A 477 -27.72 -10.45 -14.06
N VAL A 478 -28.48 -9.65 -13.32
CA VAL A 478 -28.33 -8.18 -13.29
C VAL A 478 -27.27 -7.69 -12.30
N ALA A 479 -26.86 -8.54 -11.37
CA ALA A 479 -25.70 -8.37 -10.49
C ALA A 479 -25.15 -9.74 -10.09
N THR A 480 -23.88 -9.80 -9.69
CA THR A 480 -23.27 -11.03 -9.14
C THR A 480 -22.66 -10.78 -7.77
N ILE A 481 -22.96 -11.66 -6.81
CA ILE A 481 -22.33 -11.75 -5.50
C ILE A 481 -21.53 -13.05 -5.48
N VAL A 482 -20.20 -12.95 -5.54
CA VAL A 482 -19.31 -14.11 -5.41
C VAL A 482 -18.96 -14.29 -3.94
N TYR A 483 -19.21 -15.46 -3.37
CA TYR A 483 -18.85 -15.76 -1.99
C TYR A 483 -17.77 -16.83 -1.86
N SER A 484 -17.04 -16.77 -0.76
CA SER A 484 -15.79 -17.51 -0.58
C SER A 484 -16.02 -18.98 -0.17
N ASN A 485 -15.03 -19.85 -0.43
CA ASN A 485 -15.18 -21.31 -0.38
C ASN A 485 -14.53 -21.96 0.85
N ASP A 486 -14.62 -23.29 0.96
CA ASP A 486 -14.07 -24.01 2.11
C ASP A 486 -12.54 -24.07 2.16
N GLU A 487 -11.83 -23.71 1.08
CA GLU A 487 -10.37 -23.68 1.02
C GLU A 487 -9.82 -22.32 1.46
N LEU A 488 -10.37 -21.23 0.90
CA LEU A 488 -10.19 -19.85 1.37
C LEU A 488 -11.56 -19.28 1.72
N SER A 489 -11.86 -19.27 3.02
CA SER A 489 -13.18 -18.87 3.54
C SER A 489 -13.26 -17.40 3.96
N GLY A 490 -12.12 -16.73 4.15
CA GLY A 490 -12.06 -15.32 4.50
C GLY A 490 -12.48 -14.40 3.36
N LEU A 491 -12.58 -13.11 3.64
CA LEU A 491 -12.90 -12.09 2.65
C LEU A 491 -11.77 -11.97 1.63
N GLN A 492 -12.11 -12.09 0.33
CA GLN A 492 -11.15 -12.01 -0.77
C GLN A 492 -11.43 -10.77 -1.64
N ASN A 493 -10.36 -10.16 -2.15
CA ASN A 493 -10.38 -9.08 -3.14
C ASN A 493 -9.59 -9.49 -4.40
N PRO A 494 -10.06 -10.51 -5.16
CA PRO A 494 -9.37 -11.02 -6.33
C PRO A 494 -9.51 -10.11 -7.55
N PHE A 495 -8.63 -10.32 -8.52
CA PHE A 495 -8.67 -9.66 -9.82
C PHE A 495 -9.73 -10.34 -10.71
N LEU A 496 -10.75 -9.59 -11.10
CA LEU A 496 -11.72 -10.01 -12.11
C LEU A 496 -11.14 -9.74 -13.50
N VAL A 497 -10.37 -10.69 -14.02
CA VAL A 497 -9.71 -10.58 -15.32
C VAL A 497 -10.67 -10.96 -16.44
N ASP A 498 -11.30 -9.95 -17.02
CA ASP A 498 -12.25 -10.08 -18.12
C ASP A 498 -11.56 -9.86 -19.47
N LYS A 499 -10.88 -10.92 -19.91
CA LYS A 499 -10.17 -10.97 -21.18
C LYS A 499 -11.08 -10.81 -22.41
N ASN A 500 -12.35 -11.18 -22.31
CA ASN A 500 -13.30 -11.17 -23.42
C ASN A 500 -14.18 -9.91 -23.47
N GLN A 501 -14.15 -9.08 -22.42
CA GLN A 501 -15.09 -7.96 -22.21
C GLN A 501 -16.55 -8.44 -22.17
N GLU A 502 -16.78 -9.56 -21.47
CA GLU A 502 -18.11 -10.18 -21.30
C GLU A 502 -18.82 -9.76 -20.01
N ILE A 503 -18.10 -9.15 -19.06
CA ILE A 503 -18.65 -8.67 -17.79
C ILE A 503 -19.20 -7.26 -17.98
N SER A 504 -20.50 -7.08 -17.71
CA SER A 504 -21.22 -5.82 -17.91
C SER A 504 -22.10 -5.38 -16.73
N SER A 505 -22.37 -6.27 -15.76
CA SER A 505 -23.10 -5.93 -14.53
C SER A 505 -22.21 -5.82 -13.29
N VAL A 506 -22.71 -5.10 -12.28
CA VAL A 506 -22.04 -4.92 -10.98
C VAL A 506 -21.75 -6.28 -10.33
N THR A 507 -20.53 -6.41 -9.83
CA THR A 507 -20.00 -7.64 -9.23
C THR A 507 -19.29 -7.31 -7.93
N VAL A 508 -19.57 -8.10 -6.89
CA VAL A 508 -18.98 -7.95 -5.56
C VAL A 508 -18.48 -9.29 -5.02
N SER A 509 -17.47 -9.26 -4.16
CA SER A 509 -16.92 -10.41 -3.44
C SER A 509 -17.19 -10.28 -1.94
N VAL A 510 -17.62 -11.38 -1.31
CA VAL A 510 -17.85 -11.50 0.14
C VAL A 510 -17.17 -12.75 0.71
N ASP A 511 -17.04 -12.82 2.03
CA ASP A 511 -16.51 -14.01 2.70
C ASP A 511 -17.52 -15.18 2.68
N ARG A 512 -17.13 -16.33 3.25
CA ARG A 512 -17.98 -17.53 3.23
C ARG A 512 -19.18 -17.42 4.16
N GLU A 513 -19.03 -16.75 5.30
CA GLU A 513 -20.08 -16.63 6.31
C GLU A 513 -21.21 -15.73 5.80
N THR A 514 -20.86 -14.58 5.23
CA THR A 514 -21.77 -13.65 4.55
C THR A 514 -22.49 -14.31 3.36
N GLY A 515 -21.77 -15.12 2.57
CA GLY A 515 -22.39 -15.89 1.48
C GLY A 515 -23.43 -16.89 1.97
N GLN A 516 -23.17 -17.56 3.09
CA GLN A 516 -24.11 -18.50 3.71
C GLN A 516 -25.29 -17.80 4.39
N GLU A 517 -25.10 -16.59 4.93
CA GLU A 517 -26.17 -15.73 5.42
C GLU A 517 -27.09 -15.30 4.26
N LEU A 518 -26.52 -14.78 3.16
CA LEU A 518 -27.25 -14.40 1.95
C LEU A 518 -28.00 -15.59 1.30
N ALA A 519 -27.46 -16.80 1.38
CA ALA A 519 -28.16 -18.01 0.93
C ALA A 519 -29.41 -18.35 1.76
N SER A 520 -29.60 -17.74 2.93
CA SER A 520 -30.88 -17.83 3.68
C SER A 520 -31.95 -16.84 3.19
N HIS A 521 -31.56 -15.86 2.36
CA HIS A 521 -32.41 -14.81 1.77
C HIS A 521 -32.78 -15.05 0.30
N ILE A 522 -32.57 -16.27 -0.23
CA ILE A 522 -32.98 -16.62 -1.60
C ILE A 522 -34.49 -16.40 -1.79
N GLY A 523 -34.85 -15.62 -2.81
CA GLY A 523 -36.22 -15.18 -3.09
C GLY A 523 -36.58 -13.77 -2.57
N GLU A 524 -35.73 -13.13 -1.77
CA GLU A 524 -35.94 -11.75 -1.28
C GLU A 524 -35.38 -10.69 -2.25
N GLN A 525 -35.86 -9.45 -2.16
CA GLN A 525 -35.35 -8.36 -3.00
C GLN A 525 -33.98 -7.89 -2.50
N THR A 526 -32.98 -8.03 -3.36
CA THR A 526 -31.60 -7.63 -3.11
C THR A 526 -31.18 -6.53 -4.07
N THR A 527 -30.52 -5.52 -3.54
CA THR A 527 -29.80 -4.49 -4.30
C THR A 527 -28.31 -4.69 -4.13
N VAL A 528 -27.53 -4.63 -5.20
CA VAL A 528 -26.07 -4.63 -5.18
C VAL A 528 -25.59 -3.34 -5.81
N SER A 529 -24.70 -2.62 -5.14
CA SER A 529 -24.08 -1.40 -5.67
C SER A 529 -22.56 -1.45 -5.59
N ALA A 530 -21.92 -0.78 -6.55
CA ALA A 530 -20.51 -0.40 -6.47
C ALA A 530 -20.38 1.07 -6.87
N GLU A 531 -19.75 1.87 -6.03
CA GLU A 531 -19.68 3.33 -6.17
C GLU A 531 -18.23 3.79 -6.14
N GLY A 532 -17.81 4.51 -7.18
CA GLY A 532 -16.56 5.28 -7.19
C GLY A 532 -16.75 6.71 -6.67
N ASN A 533 -15.67 7.51 -6.68
CA ASN A 533 -15.61 8.82 -6.04
C ASN A 533 -15.88 8.76 -4.53
N LYS A 534 -15.39 7.69 -3.88
CA LYS A 534 -15.46 7.50 -2.44
C LYS A 534 -14.16 7.93 -1.76
N ASP A 535 -14.20 7.96 -0.44
CA ASP A 535 -13.06 8.33 0.40
C ASP A 535 -12.36 7.10 1.02
N TYR A 536 -12.81 5.89 0.68
CA TYR A 536 -12.30 4.61 1.18
C TYR A 536 -12.25 3.57 0.05
N GLU A 537 -11.31 2.62 0.15
CA GLU A 537 -11.17 1.51 -0.81
C GLU A 537 -10.53 0.27 -0.17
N TYR A 538 -10.84 -0.91 -0.71
CA TYR A 538 -10.25 -2.19 -0.34
C TYR A 538 -8.92 -2.44 -1.09
N PHE A 539 -7.79 -2.46 -0.36
CA PHE A 539 -6.48 -2.82 -0.90
C PHE A 539 -5.99 -4.17 -0.39
N ASN A 540 -5.08 -4.76 -1.18
CA ASN A 540 -4.37 -5.99 -0.89
C ASN A 540 -2.86 -5.73 -0.85
N GLY A 541 -2.17 -6.27 0.15
CA GLY A 541 -0.72 -6.26 0.19
C GLY A 541 -0.13 -6.46 1.58
N THR A 542 1.14 -6.91 1.63
CA THR A 542 1.97 -6.82 2.84
C THR A 542 2.16 -5.36 3.32
N SER A 543 1.94 -4.38 2.43
CA SER A 543 1.77 -2.96 2.77
C SER A 543 0.59 -2.62 3.66
N MET A 544 -0.48 -3.43 3.67
CA MET A 544 -1.67 -3.21 4.51
C MET A 544 -1.49 -3.93 5.86
N ALA A 545 -0.77 -5.06 5.88
CA ALA A 545 -0.37 -5.73 7.13
C ALA A 545 0.64 -4.91 7.96
N THR A 546 1.60 -4.26 7.29
CA THR A 546 2.64 -3.42 7.93
C THR A 546 2.11 -2.33 8.89
N PRO A 547 1.11 -1.51 8.51
CA PRO A 547 0.54 -0.49 9.40
C PRO A 547 -0.19 -1.06 10.62
N TYR A 548 -0.82 -2.23 10.55
CA TYR A 548 -1.35 -2.89 11.75
C TYR A 548 -0.23 -3.19 12.75
N VAL A 549 0.88 -3.79 12.29
CA VAL A 549 2.04 -4.10 13.16
C VAL A 549 2.66 -2.82 13.74
N SER A 550 2.90 -1.80 12.91
CA SER A 550 3.48 -0.54 13.41
C SER A 550 2.52 0.25 14.30
N GLY A 551 1.21 0.16 14.06
CA GLY A 551 0.17 0.77 14.87
C GLY A 551 0.09 0.12 16.25
N VAL A 552 -0.03 -1.21 16.30
CA VAL A 552 -0.08 -2.00 17.55
C VAL A 552 1.21 -1.81 18.36
N ALA A 553 2.38 -1.85 17.70
CA ALA A 553 3.66 -1.58 18.37
C ALA A 553 3.72 -0.18 18.99
N THR A 554 3.16 0.82 18.31
CA THR A 554 3.08 2.21 18.82
C THR A 554 2.09 2.31 19.99
N LEU A 555 0.93 1.64 19.88
CA LEU A 555 -0.09 1.57 20.92
C LEU A 555 0.49 0.98 22.20
N LEU A 556 1.02 -0.25 22.15
CA LEU A 556 1.66 -0.95 23.27
C LEU A 556 2.74 -0.12 23.94
N TRP A 557 3.66 0.45 23.15
CA TRP A 557 4.77 1.23 23.68
C TRP A 557 4.34 2.55 24.33
N SER A 558 3.10 3.01 24.07
CA SER A 558 2.53 4.17 24.76
C SER A 558 2.06 3.86 26.17
N HIS A 559 1.74 2.59 26.46
CA HIS A 559 1.41 2.11 27.81
C HIS A 559 2.70 1.83 28.61
N HIS A 560 3.68 1.18 27.98
CA HIS A 560 4.92 0.73 28.63
C HIS A 560 6.14 1.56 28.22
N THR A 561 6.13 2.85 28.57
CA THR A 561 7.18 3.81 28.16
C THR A 561 8.59 3.51 28.68
N GLU A 562 8.70 2.65 29.68
CA GLU A 562 9.95 2.12 30.24
C GLU A 562 10.61 1.03 29.37
N CYS A 563 9.84 0.36 28.51
CA CYS A 563 10.35 -0.66 27.59
C CYS A 563 11.22 -0.04 26.49
N SER A 564 12.19 -0.81 25.99
CA SER A 564 12.90 -0.48 24.75
C SER A 564 12.14 -0.96 23.51
N ALA A 565 12.54 -0.47 22.33
CA ALA A 565 12.06 -0.97 21.04
C ALA A 565 12.21 -2.50 20.88
N GLN A 566 13.25 -3.08 21.50
CA GLN A 566 13.50 -4.51 21.41
C GLN A 566 12.57 -5.30 22.33
N ASP A 567 12.19 -4.75 23.49
CA ASP A 567 11.24 -5.42 24.40
C ASP A 567 9.84 -5.45 23.78
N VAL A 568 9.41 -4.35 23.13
CA VAL A 568 8.18 -4.31 22.33
C VAL A 568 8.23 -5.32 21.19
N ARG A 569 9.32 -5.36 20.39
CA ARG A 569 9.51 -6.36 19.33
C ARG A 569 9.42 -7.80 19.86
N ASN A 570 10.07 -8.09 20.98
CA ASN A 570 10.05 -9.41 21.61
C ASN A 570 8.64 -9.77 22.10
N ALA A 571 7.88 -8.83 22.67
CA ALA A 571 6.52 -9.10 23.09
C ALA A 571 5.64 -9.50 21.90
N LEU A 572 5.71 -8.75 20.79
CA LEU A 572 4.99 -9.08 19.55
C LEU A 572 5.36 -10.48 19.02
N ASP A 573 6.64 -10.84 19.04
CA ASP A 573 7.13 -12.15 18.59
C ASP A 573 6.68 -13.31 19.51
N GLU A 574 6.74 -13.12 20.84
CA GLU A 574 6.44 -14.17 21.84
C GLU A 574 4.94 -14.37 22.08
N THR A 575 4.10 -13.35 21.83
CA THR A 575 2.64 -13.43 22.03
C THR A 575 1.84 -13.64 20.75
N ALA A 576 2.47 -13.60 19.57
CA ALA A 576 1.80 -13.81 18.30
C ALA A 576 1.01 -15.13 18.26
N LYS A 577 -0.28 -15.04 17.94
CA LYS A 577 -1.19 -16.17 17.76
C LYS A 577 -0.71 -17.05 16.60
N HIS A 578 -0.12 -18.20 16.93
CA HIS A 578 0.50 -19.08 15.95
C HIS A 578 -0.45 -19.51 14.83
N LEU A 579 0.00 -19.34 13.59
CA LEU A 579 -0.71 -19.76 12.37
C LEU A 579 0.13 -20.78 11.58
N GLY A 580 -0.54 -21.78 11.01
CA GLY A 580 0.10 -22.84 10.23
C GLY A 580 0.82 -23.88 11.11
N GLN A 581 2.13 -24.05 10.92
CA GLN A 581 2.94 -24.92 11.77
C GLN A 581 3.30 -24.21 13.08
N TYR A 582 3.27 -24.93 14.20
CA TYR A 582 3.60 -24.39 15.52
C TYR A 582 5.05 -23.86 15.58
N GLY A 583 5.22 -22.66 16.13
CA GLY A 583 6.49 -21.94 16.15
C GLY A 583 6.80 -21.20 14.84
N ARG A 584 7.92 -20.46 14.82
CA ARG A 584 8.24 -19.57 13.69
C ARG A 584 8.36 -20.34 12.37
N ASN A 585 7.62 -19.90 11.35
CA ASN A 585 7.68 -20.45 10.00
C ASN A 585 7.83 -19.33 8.93
N ASN A 586 8.19 -19.69 7.71
CA ASN A 586 8.48 -18.73 6.63
C ASN A 586 7.25 -17.98 6.10
N GLN A 587 6.03 -18.40 6.45
CA GLN A 587 4.78 -17.90 5.89
C GLN A 587 4.17 -16.85 6.84
N PHE A 588 4.03 -17.24 8.10
CA PHE A 588 3.37 -16.44 9.13
C PHE A 588 4.34 -15.77 10.11
N GLY A 589 5.64 -16.06 10.00
CA GLY A 589 6.59 -15.69 11.06
C GLY A 589 6.23 -16.44 12.34
N TYR A 590 6.16 -15.75 13.47
CA TYR A 590 5.67 -16.30 14.74
C TYR A 590 4.15 -16.51 14.77
N GLY A 591 3.39 -15.76 13.97
CA GLY A 591 1.93 -15.83 13.93
C GLY A 591 1.28 -14.48 13.63
N LEU A 592 -0.03 -14.40 13.83
CA LEU A 592 -0.80 -13.16 13.81
C LEU A 592 -0.47 -12.34 15.07
N ILE A 593 -0.17 -11.06 14.87
CA ILE A 593 0.01 -10.09 15.96
C ILE A 593 -1.26 -10.00 16.84
N ASP A 594 -1.06 -10.00 18.16
CA ASP A 594 -2.11 -9.97 19.19
C ASP A 594 -1.75 -8.84 20.17
N ALA A 595 -2.56 -7.77 20.19
CA ALA A 595 -2.29 -6.59 21.01
C ALA A 595 -2.58 -6.83 22.51
N GLU A 596 -3.65 -7.54 22.86
CA GLU A 596 -4.01 -7.77 24.26
C GLU A 596 -2.96 -8.63 24.96
N ALA A 597 -2.57 -9.75 24.35
CA ALA A 597 -1.54 -10.64 24.89
C ALA A 597 -0.16 -9.95 24.99
N ALA A 598 0.19 -9.09 24.02
CA ALA A 598 1.43 -8.33 24.06
C ALA A 598 1.44 -7.29 25.20
N ASP A 599 0.29 -6.67 25.52
CA ASP A 599 0.18 -5.73 26.65
C ASP A 599 0.33 -6.44 28.00
N GLU A 600 -0.30 -7.62 28.16
CA GLU A 600 -0.11 -8.48 29.34
C GLU A 600 1.36 -8.89 29.51
N TYR A 601 2.03 -9.27 28.41
CA TYR A 601 3.44 -9.66 28.42
C TYR A 601 4.35 -8.50 28.85
N LEU A 602 4.18 -7.30 28.28
CA LEU A 602 4.98 -6.12 28.64
C LEU A 602 4.72 -5.68 30.10
N THR A 603 3.46 -5.73 30.53
CA THR A 603 3.03 -5.48 31.92
C THR A 603 3.76 -6.36 32.93
N ALA A 604 4.10 -7.58 32.55
CA ALA A 604 4.81 -8.57 33.38
C ALA A 604 6.34 -8.54 33.25
N SER A 605 6.89 -8.04 32.12
CA SER A 605 8.31 -8.18 31.78
C SER A 605 9.13 -6.89 31.86
N CYS A 606 8.56 -5.71 31.58
CA CYS A 606 9.31 -4.44 31.61
C CYS A 606 9.43 -3.81 33.01
N LYS A 607 8.74 -4.36 34.02
CA LYS A 607 8.90 -3.96 35.43
C LYS A 607 10.09 -4.71 36.04
N GLY A 608 11.26 -4.07 36.01
CA GLY A 608 12.53 -4.61 36.51
C GLY A 608 12.61 -4.88 38.00
#